data_AF-A0A952WVY5-F1
#
_entry.id   AF-A0A952WVY5-F1
#
_cell.length_a   1.000
_cell.length_b   1.000
_cell.length_c   1.000
_cell.angle_alpha   90.00
_cell.angle_beta   90.00
_cell.angle_gamma   90.00
#
_symmetry.space_group_name_H-M   'P 1'
#
loop_
_entity.id
_entity.type
_entity.pdbx_description
1 polymer ?
#
loop_
_entity_poly.entity_id
_entity_poly.type
_entity_poly.pdbx_seq_one_letter_code
_entity_poly.pdbx_strand_id
1 'polypeptide(L)'
;MHPTLASLVRTAQIIVFALIAGTVLFAGVAYFVGPTTTPPPPPPPPLPAGAVAPVAGPFGGIDPLLLVLGAMIVGQLPVLAMMGMAINKQASQIAARMSGDPASRDLALSRLWFNSIILRAALAESAGLLAGVILLLKGEMIALAGVAFAAVVMLLLIPSRGKLENWLHRVTNAAAMMPAREPGRR
;
A
#
# COMPACT_ATOMS: atom_id res chain seq x y z
N MET A 1 29.16 -11.45 1.05
CA MET A 1 27.94 -10.69 0.72
C MET A 1 28.29 -9.21 0.56
N HIS A 2 27.74 -8.55 -0.45
CA HIS A 2 28.08 -7.16 -0.75
C HIS A 2 27.62 -6.21 0.37
N PRO A 3 28.50 -5.36 0.93
CA PRO A 3 28.13 -4.38 1.97
C PRO A 3 27.03 -3.41 1.50
N THR A 4 26.85 -3.26 0.19
CA THR A 4 25.81 -2.43 -0.44
C THR A 4 24.39 -2.96 -0.17
N LEU A 5 24.19 -4.28 -0.06
CA LEU A 5 22.88 -4.87 0.20
C LEU A 5 22.36 -4.52 1.60
N ALA A 6 23.25 -4.58 2.60
CA ALA A 6 22.93 -4.20 3.97
C ALA A 6 22.54 -2.72 4.07
N SER A 7 23.23 -1.85 3.33
CA SER A 7 22.91 -0.43 3.24
C SER A 7 21.53 -0.20 2.63
N LEU A 8 21.22 -0.86 1.50
CA LEU A 8 19.92 -0.75 0.83
C LEU A 8 18.76 -1.18 1.74
N VAL A 9 18.88 -2.31 2.44
CA VAL A 9 17.86 -2.78 3.37
C VAL A 9 17.66 -1.78 4.51
N ARG A 10 18.74 -1.25 5.09
CA ARG A 10 18.65 -0.24 6.15
C ARG A 10 17.94 1.02 5.67
N THR A 11 18.30 1.53 4.50
CA THR A 11 17.63 2.70 3.90
C THR A 11 16.15 2.43 3.68
N ALA A 12 15.80 1.24 3.18
CA ALA A 12 14.40 0.86 2.98
C ALA A 12 13.63 0.81 4.30
N GLN A 13 14.25 0.27 5.36
CA GLN A 13 13.66 0.23 6.70
C GLN A 13 13.39 1.64 7.21
N ILE A 14 14.38 2.54 7.11
CA ILE A 14 14.25 3.93 7.54
C ILE A 14 13.09 4.60 6.79
N ILE A 15 13.02 4.44 5.47
CA ILE A 15 11.94 5.01 4.66
C ILE A 15 10.59 4.46 5.12
N VAL A 16 10.42 3.14 5.21
CA VAL A 16 9.14 2.54 5.64
C VAL A 16 8.74 2.97 7.05
N PHE A 17 9.68 3.05 7.99
CA PHE A 17 9.41 3.58 9.34
C PHE A 17 9.03 5.06 9.32
N ALA A 18 9.64 5.87 8.46
CA ALA A 18 9.27 7.27 8.31
C ALA A 18 7.85 7.43 7.76
N LEU A 19 7.43 6.60 6.79
CA LEU A 19 6.05 6.62 6.25
C LEU A 19 5.03 6.19 7.32
N ILE A 20 5.34 5.14 8.09
CA ILE A 20 4.50 4.70 9.22
C ILE A 20 4.38 5.83 10.25
N ALA A 21 5.50 6.42 10.66
CA ALA A 21 5.52 7.50 11.63
C ALA A 21 4.74 8.72 11.12
N GLY A 22 4.93 9.11 9.86
CA GLY A 22 4.18 10.21 9.22
C GLY A 22 2.68 9.96 9.23
N THR A 23 2.26 8.76 8.84
CA THR A 23 0.83 8.35 8.84
C THR A 23 0.23 8.39 10.25
N VAL A 24 0.94 7.85 11.25
CA VAL A 24 0.46 7.81 12.65
C VAL A 24 0.44 9.21 13.27
N LEU A 25 1.48 10.02 13.05
CA LEU A 25 1.53 11.40 13.55
C LEU A 25 0.44 12.25 12.93
N PHE A 26 0.22 12.14 11.62
CA PHE A 26 -0.85 12.85 10.94
C PHE A 26 -2.23 12.45 11.47
N ALA A 27 -2.48 11.15 11.66
CA ALA A 27 -3.72 10.67 12.28
C ALA A 27 -3.89 11.18 13.72
N GLY A 28 -2.80 11.24 14.51
CA GLY A 28 -2.82 11.82 15.84
C GLY A 28 -3.22 13.29 15.83
N VAL A 29 -2.60 14.10 14.96
CA VAL A 29 -2.99 15.52 14.78
C VAL A 29 -4.44 15.63 14.34
N ALA A 30 -4.87 14.83 13.36
CA ALA A 30 -6.25 14.80 12.88
C ALA A 30 -7.25 14.46 13.99
N TYR A 31 -6.91 13.53 14.89
CA TYR A 31 -7.74 13.16 16.02
C TYR A 31 -7.91 14.31 17.03
N PHE A 32 -6.82 15.03 17.35
CA PHE A 32 -6.86 16.10 18.36
C PHE A 32 -7.40 17.43 17.83
N VAL A 33 -7.21 17.72 16.53
CA VAL A 33 -7.61 18.98 15.90
C VAL A 33 -8.96 18.87 15.20
N GLY A 34 -9.36 17.66 14.80
CA GLY A 34 -10.62 17.41 14.11
C GLY A 34 -11.84 17.78 14.97
N PRO A 35 -13.01 17.98 14.33
CA PRO A 35 -14.22 18.35 15.05
C PRO A 35 -14.60 17.24 16.04
N THR A 36 -14.58 17.55 17.33
CA THR A 36 -14.85 16.60 18.42
C THR A 36 -16.34 16.32 18.61
N THR A 37 -17.20 17.15 18.02
CA THR A 37 -18.66 17.02 18.06
C THR A 37 -19.24 17.37 16.70
N THR A 38 -19.69 16.38 15.93
CA THR A 38 -20.67 16.65 14.86
C THR A 38 -21.96 17.06 15.55
N PRO A 39 -22.51 18.26 15.27
CA PRO A 39 -23.80 18.64 15.83
C PRO A 39 -24.83 17.57 15.48
N PRO A 40 -25.72 17.18 16.41
CA PRO A 40 -26.79 16.25 16.07
C PRO A 40 -27.57 16.83 14.88
N PRO A 41 -27.95 16.00 13.89
CA PRO A 41 -28.71 16.48 12.76
C PRO A 41 -29.98 17.16 13.27
N PRO A 42 -30.38 18.32 12.71
CA PRO A 42 -31.61 18.97 13.13
C PRO A 42 -32.78 17.99 12.96
N PRO A 43 -33.77 18.01 13.87
CA PRO A 43 -34.93 17.13 13.77
C PRO A 43 -35.59 17.32 12.40
N PRO A 44 -35.96 16.21 11.71
CA PRO A 44 -36.58 16.33 10.41
C PRO A 44 -37.88 17.14 10.55
N PRO A 45 -38.15 18.06 9.61
CA PRO A 45 -39.42 18.78 9.61
C PRO A 45 -40.58 17.77 9.54
N PRO A 46 -41.71 18.02 10.24
CA PRO A 46 -42.86 17.14 10.17
C PRO A 46 -43.30 16.97 8.72
N LEU A 47 -43.33 15.72 8.26
CA LEU A 47 -43.78 15.38 6.90
C LEU A 47 -45.25 15.79 6.76
N PRO A 48 -45.63 16.52 5.71
CA PRO A 48 -47.03 16.75 5.37
C PRO A 48 -47.78 15.41 5.27
N ALA A 49 -49.05 15.38 5.71
CA ALA A 49 -49.87 14.18 5.57
C ALA A 49 -49.91 13.72 4.10
N GLY A 50 -49.31 12.57 3.81
CA GLY A 50 -49.18 12.01 2.45
C GLY A 50 -47.83 12.22 1.77
N ALA A 51 -46.85 12.88 2.40
CA ALA A 51 -45.51 13.01 1.85
C ALA A 51 -44.70 11.71 1.99
N VAL A 52 -44.18 11.21 0.87
CA VAL A 52 -43.24 10.09 0.83
C VAL A 52 -41.94 10.54 1.50
N ALA A 53 -41.38 9.71 2.39
CA ALA A 53 -40.12 10.00 3.05
C ALA A 53 -39.03 10.33 2.01
N PRO A 54 -38.13 11.30 2.31
CA PRO A 54 -37.04 11.64 1.39
C PRO A 54 -36.24 10.37 1.09
N VAL A 55 -36.18 10.03 -0.20
CA VAL A 55 -35.39 8.91 -0.71
C VAL A 55 -33.94 9.22 -0.36
N ALA A 56 -33.27 8.33 0.37
CA ALA A 56 -31.85 8.45 0.64
C ALA A 56 -31.13 8.70 -0.69
N GLY A 57 -30.20 9.66 -0.72
CA GLY A 57 -29.46 10.01 -1.94
C GLY A 57 -28.80 8.78 -2.60
N PRO A 58 -28.12 8.94 -3.74
CA PRO A 58 -27.62 7.81 -4.56
C PRO A 58 -26.71 6.81 -3.81
N PHE A 59 -26.22 7.16 -2.62
CA PHE A 59 -25.39 6.32 -1.76
C PHE A 59 -26.10 5.80 -0.51
N GLY A 60 -27.43 5.88 -0.41
CA GLY A 60 -28.19 5.33 0.71
C GLY A 60 -27.87 5.97 2.07
N GLY A 61 -27.34 7.20 2.08
CA GLY A 61 -26.89 7.88 3.30
C GLY A 61 -25.45 7.54 3.73
N ILE A 62 -24.71 6.75 2.95
CA ILE A 62 -23.28 6.50 3.19
C ILE A 62 -22.48 7.73 2.76
N ASP A 63 -21.54 8.13 3.62
CA ASP A 63 -20.64 9.23 3.33
C ASP A 63 -19.74 8.92 2.10
N PRO A 64 -19.71 9.79 1.08
CA PRO A 64 -18.89 9.59 -0.11
C PRO A 64 -17.40 9.40 0.21
N LEU A 65 -16.86 10.06 1.23
CA LEU A 65 -15.45 9.92 1.58
C LEU A 65 -15.14 8.56 2.21
N LEU A 66 -16.04 8.05 3.06
CA LEU A 66 -15.92 6.69 3.60
C LEU A 66 -16.03 5.64 2.50
N LEU A 67 -16.91 5.87 1.51
CA LEU A 67 -17.03 5.00 0.35
C LEU A 67 -15.74 4.98 -0.47
N VAL A 68 -15.12 6.14 -0.72
CA VAL A 68 -13.81 6.23 -1.39
C VAL A 68 -12.74 5.53 -0.57
N LEU A 69 -12.69 5.72 0.75
CA LEU A 69 -11.74 5.03 1.62
C LEU A 69 -11.91 3.51 1.55
N GLY A 70 -13.16 3.02 1.65
CA GLY A 70 -13.47 1.60 1.52
C GLY A 70 -13.07 1.04 0.16
N ALA A 71 -13.38 1.75 -0.92
CA ALA A 71 -12.99 1.38 -2.28
C ALA A 71 -11.47 1.36 -2.46
N MET A 72 -10.73 2.31 -1.87
CA MET A 72 -9.27 2.31 -1.89
C MET A 72 -8.69 1.13 -1.13
N ILE A 73 -9.17 0.84 0.08
CA ILE A 73 -8.69 -0.29 0.89
C ILE A 73 -8.90 -1.62 0.15
N VAL A 74 -10.12 -1.84 -0.36
CA VAL A 74 -10.48 -3.07 -1.07
C VAL A 74 -9.75 -3.15 -2.42
N GLY A 75 -9.72 -2.04 -3.17
CA GLY A 75 -9.07 -1.95 -4.48
C GLY A 75 -7.55 -2.04 -4.43
N GLN A 76 -6.93 -1.70 -3.31
CA GLN A 76 -5.48 -1.76 -3.14
C GLN A 76 -4.96 -3.19 -3.09
N LEU A 77 -5.71 -4.14 -2.52
CA LEU A 77 -5.28 -5.54 -2.40
C LEU A 77 -4.96 -6.19 -3.76
N PRO A 78 -5.84 -6.16 -4.78
CA PRO A 78 -5.51 -6.72 -6.09
C PRO A 78 -4.36 -5.97 -6.77
N VAL A 79 -4.24 -4.65 -6.58
CA VAL A 79 -3.11 -3.87 -7.12
C VAL A 79 -1.78 -4.35 -6.54
N LEU A 80 -1.69 -4.52 -5.21
CA LEU A 80 -0.49 -5.02 -4.55
C LEU A 80 -0.13 -6.45 -4.98
N ALA A 81 -1.14 -7.31 -5.19
CA ALA A 81 -0.96 -8.67 -5.68
C ALA A 81 -0.43 -8.70 -7.12
N MET A 82 -1.09 -7.98 -8.03
CA MET A 82 -0.69 -7.87 -9.44
C MET A 82 0.70 -7.28 -9.58
N MET A 83 1.00 -6.23 -8.84
CA MET A 83 2.33 -5.62 -8.83
C MET A 83 3.40 -6.63 -8.38
N GLY A 84 3.10 -7.48 -7.39
CA GLY A 84 4.01 -8.57 -6.98
C GLY A 84 4.29 -9.59 -8.07
N MET A 85 3.25 -10.00 -8.78
CA MET A 85 3.42 -10.91 -9.92
C MET A 85 4.25 -10.26 -11.03
N ALA A 86 3.98 -8.98 -11.35
CA ALA A 86 4.71 -8.23 -12.37
C ALA A 86 6.20 -8.08 -12.01
N ILE A 87 6.51 -7.72 -10.76
CA ILE A 87 7.89 -7.60 -10.27
C ILE A 87 8.61 -8.94 -10.33
N ASN A 88 7.97 -10.03 -9.90
CA ASN A 88 8.60 -11.36 -9.95
C ASN A 88 8.91 -11.78 -11.39
N LYS A 89 8.01 -11.50 -12.34
CA LYS A 89 8.23 -11.75 -13.76
C LYS A 89 9.36 -10.90 -14.34
N GLN A 90 9.42 -9.61 -13.99
CA GLN A 90 10.51 -8.73 -14.42
C GLN A 90 11.85 -9.18 -13.81
N ALA A 91 11.84 -9.56 -12.54
CA ALA A 91 13.01 -10.06 -11.82
C ALA A 91 13.57 -11.34 -12.45
N SER A 92 12.71 -12.31 -12.80
CA SER A 92 13.15 -13.53 -13.46
C SER A 92 13.74 -13.28 -14.85
N GLN A 93 13.21 -12.31 -15.60
CA GLN A 93 13.76 -11.90 -16.88
C GLN A 93 15.14 -11.23 -16.74
N ILE A 94 15.32 -10.36 -15.74
CA ILE A 94 16.62 -9.76 -15.43
C ILE A 94 17.62 -10.85 -15.04
N ALA A 95 17.20 -11.78 -14.17
CA ALA A 95 18.04 -12.87 -13.70
C ALA A 95 18.51 -13.79 -14.84
N ALA A 96 17.62 -14.10 -15.79
CA ALA A 96 17.97 -14.90 -16.97
C ALA A 96 18.91 -14.17 -17.92
N ARG A 97 18.71 -12.85 -18.14
CA ARG A 97 19.56 -12.04 -19.03
C ARG A 97 20.97 -11.82 -18.49
N MET A 98 21.12 -11.77 -17.16
CA MET A 98 22.37 -11.47 -16.47
C MET A 98 22.96 -12.72 -15.80
N SER A 99 22.72 -13.91 -16.33
CA SER A 99 23.21 -15.17 -15.76
C SER A 99 24.75 -15.26 -15.74
N GLY A 100 25.42 -14.62 -16.70
CA GLY A 100 26.88 -14.57 -16.80
C GLY A 100 27.59 -13.60 -15.85
N ASP A 101 26.85 -12.70 -15.17
CA ASP A 101 27.41 -11.76 -14.20
C ASP A 101 26.54 -11.72 -12.92
N PRO A 102 26.81 -12.62 -11.96
CA PRO A 102 26.03 -12.71 -10.73
C PRO A 102 26.05 -11.43 -9.88
N ALA A 103 27.16 -10.69 -9.85
CA ALA A 103 27.30 -9.50 -9.01
C ALA A 103 26.41 -8.36 -9.52
N SER A 104 26.45 -8.08 -10.82
CA SER A 104 25.59 -7.06 -11.44
C SER A 104 24.12 -7.46 -11.39
N ARG A 105 23.80 -8.74 -11.57
CA ARG A 105 22.45 -9.28 -11.45
C ARG A 105 21.86 -9.03 -10.07
N ASP A 106 22.58 -9.43 -9.03
CA ASP A 106 22.09 -9.36 -7.66
C ASP A 106 21.89 -7.89 -7.21
N LEU A 107 22.74 -6.98 -7.67
CA LEU A 107 22.57 -5.55 -7.46
C LEU A 107 21.30 -5.01 -8.16
N ALA A 108 21.07 -5.37 -9.42
CA ALA A 108 19.90 -4.94 -10.18
C ALA A 108 18.59 -5.46 -9.55
N LEU A 109 18.57 -6.74 -9.15
CA LEU A 109 17.44 -7.35 -8.46
C LEU A 109 17.17 -6.70 -7.11
N SER A 110 18.22 -6.36 -6.36
CA SER A 110 18.08 -5.68 -5.07
C SER A 110 17.51 -4.28 -5.19
N ARG A 111 17.88 -3.53 -6.24
CA ARG A 111 17.28 -2.22 -6.56
C ARG A 111 15.80 -2.36 -6.95
N LEU A 112 15.46 -3.36 -7.77
CA LEU A 112 14.08 -3.63 -8.15
C LEU A 112 13.21 -3.96 -6.92
N TRP A 113 13.72 -4.82 -6.04
CA TRP A 113 13.05 -5.18 -4.79
C TRP A 113 12.87 -3.96 -3.87
N PHE A 114 13.92 -3.15 -3.69
CA PHE A 114 13.87 -1.90 -2.94
C PHE A 114 12.78 -0.95 -3.44
N ASN A 115 12.78 -0.65 -4.75
CA ASN A 115 11.77 0.22 -5.38
C ASN A 115 10.35 -0.34 -5.19
N SER A 116 10.20 -1.66 -5.25
CA SER A 116 8.89 -2.27 -5.06
C SER A 116 8.34 -2.09 -3.65
N ILE A 117 9.18 -2.15 -2.61
CA ILE A 117 8.73 -1.97 -1.24
C ILE A 117 8.29 -0.53 -1.01
N ILE A 118 9.07 0.43 -1.49
CA ILE A 118 8.72 1.86 -1.37
C ILE A 118 7.38 2.12 -2.06
N LEU A 119 7.20 1.61 -3.28
CA LEU A 119 5.95 1.80 -4.02
C LEU A 119 4.75 1.18 -3.29
N ARG A 120 4.91 -0.03 -2.72
CA ARG A 120 3.85 -0.68 -1.92
C ARG A 120 3.54 0.10 -0.65
N ALA A 121 4.56 0.59 0.04
CA ALA A 121 4.41 1.36 1.27
C ALA A 121 3.72 2.70 0.99
N ALA A 122 4.13 3.42 -0.06
CA ALA A 122 3.49 4.67 -0.50
C ALA A 122 2.01 4.47 -0.88
N LEU A 123 1.69 3.36 -1.57
CA LEU A 123 0.29 3.02 -1.86
C LEU A 123 -0.51 2.80 -0.57
N ALA A 124 0.05 2.15 0.45
CA ALA A 124 -0.61 1.96 1.75
C ALA A 124 -0.73 3.25 2.55
N GLU A 125 0.32 4.06 2.57
CA GLU A 125 0.31 5.39 3.18
C GLU A 125 -0.81 6.26 2.60
N SER A 126 -1.05 6.23 1.28
CA SER A 126 -2.12 7.05 0.68
C SER A 126 -3.51 6.75 1.24
N ALA A 127 -3.83 5.48 1.53
CA ALA A 127 -5.07 5.10 2.21
C ALA A 127 -5.10 5.61 3.67
N GLY A 128 -3.96 5.53 4.37
CA GLY A 128 -3.83 6.05 5.74
C GLY A 128 -3.95 7.57 5.84
N LEU A 129 -3.38 8.31 4.89
CA LEU A 129 -3.49 9.76 4.81
C LEU A 129 -4.91 10.19 4.45
N LEU A 130 -5.58 9.53 3.51
CA LEU A 130 -6.98 9.81 3.21
C LEU A 130 -7.86 9.59 4.45
N ALA A 131 -7.64 8.49 5.18
CA ALA A 131 -8.31 8.24 6.44
C ALA A 131 -8.04 9.34 7.48
N GLY A 132 -6.80 9.79 7.61
CA GLY A 132 -6.45 10.94 8.46
C GLY A 132 -7.18 12.23 8.04
N VAL A 133 -7.34 12.47 6.73
CA VAL A 133 -8.10 13.62 6.21
C VAL A 133 -9.58 13.51 6.57
N ILE A 134 -10.18 12.33 6.47
CA ILE A 134 -11.58 12.10 6.89
C ILE A 134 -11.74 12.37 8.38
N LEU A 135 -10.81 11.87 9.19
CA LEU A 135 -10.80 12.12 10.64
C LEU A 135 -10.67 13.62 10.94
N LEU A 136 -9.78 14.33 10.26
CA LEU A 136 -9.56 15.76 10.44
C LEU A 136 -10.79 16.59 10.03
N LEU A 137 -11.45 16.25 8.93
CA LEU A 137 -12.57 17.02 8.40
C LEU A 137 -13.90 16.72 9.09
N LYS A 138 -14.11 15.46 9.51
CA LYS A 138 -15.43 14.99 9.98
C LYS A 138 -15.44 14.49 11.42
N GLY A 139 -14.28 14.24 12.02
CA GLY A 139 -14.20 13.61 13.34
C GLY A 139 -14.68 12.17 13.35
N GLU A 140 -14.83 11.53 12.19
CA GLU A 140 -15.39 10.18 12.09
C GLU A 140 -14.38 9.13 12.56
N MET A 141 -14.66 8.52 13.71
CA MET A 141 -13.78 7.52 14.32
C MET A 141 -13.60 6.27 13.46
N ILE A 142 -14.56 5.95 12.57
CA ILE A 142 -14.44 4.85 11.61
C ILE A 142 -13.20 5.03 10.71
N ALA A 143 -12.80 6.28 10.42
CA ALA A 143 -11.61 6.55 9.62
C ALA A 143 -10.32 6.02 10.29
N LEU A 144 -10.26 5.90 11.63
CA LEU A 144 -9.12 5.28 12.31
C LEU A 144 -8.87 3.84 11.86
N ALA A 145 -9.90 3.11 11.43
CA ALA A 145 -9.72 1.78 10.86
C ALA A 145 -8.88 1.82 9.57
N GLY A 146 -9.03 2.86 8.74
CA GLY A 146 -8.20 3.06 7.55
C GLY A 146 -6.74 3.36 7.87
N VAL A 147 -6.49 4.18 8.91
CA VAL A 147 -5.13 4.43 9.43
C VAL A 147 -4.50 3.15 9.96
N ALA A 148 -5.24 2.40 10.77
CA ALA A 148 -4.77 1.13 11.34
C ALA A 148 -4.46 0.11 10.24
N PHE A 149 -5.32 0.00 9.22
CA PHE A 149 -5.08 -0.83 8.05
C PHE A 149 -3.77 -0.45 7.34
N ALA A 150 -3.58 0.84 7.03
CA ALA A 150 -2.36 1.32 6.38
C ALA A 150 -1.10 0.99 7.20
N ALA A 151 -1.14 1.23 8.51
CA ALA A 151 -0.05 0.91 9.42
C ALA A 151 0.28 -0.59 9.43
N VAL A 152 -0.73 -1.46 9.54
CA VAL A 152 -0.55 -2.92 9.49
C VAL A 152 0.07 -3.36 8.16
N VAL A 153 -0.43 -2.86 7.03
CA VAL A 153 0.14 -3.17 5.71
C VAL A 153 1.60 -2.75 5.63
N MET A 154 1.95 -1.53 6.06
CA MET A 154 3.34 -1.07 6.05
C MET A 154 4.25 -1.86 7.01
N LEU A 155 3.75 -2.26 8.18
CA LEU A 155 4.48 -3.14 9.11
C LEU A 155 4.80 -4.49 8.48
N LEU A 156 3.85 -5.09 7.76
CA LEU A 156 4.06 -6.35 7.02
C LEU A 156 5.09 -6.19 5.90
N LEU A 157 5.18 -4.99 5.32
CA LEU A 157 6.14 -4.63 4.28
C LEU A 157 7.53 -4.27 4.80
N ILE A 158 7.76 -4.25 6.13
CA ILE A 158 9.08 -3.95 6.68
C ILE A 158 10.14 -4.84 6.02
N PRO A 159 11.14 -4.23 5.37
CA PRO A 159 12.19 -4.97 4.70
C PRO A 159 13.09 -5.64 5.74
N SER A 160 13.51 -6.86 5.44
CA SER A 160 14.53 -7.57 6.22
C SER A 160 15.50 -8.27 5.28
N ARG A 161 16.72 -8.51 5.78
CA ARG A 161 17.77 -9.20 5.01
C ARG A 161 17.30 -10.58 4.54
N GLY A 162 16.73 -11.37 5.45
CA GLY A 162 16.18 -12.68 5.12
C GLY A 162 15.05 -12.64 4.08
N LYS A 163 14.18 -11.60 4.08
CA LYS A 163 13.15 -11.44 3.04
C LYS A 163 13.77 -11.20 1.66
N LEU A 164 14.81 -10.36 1.57
CA LEU A 164 15.53 -10.08 0.33
C LEU A 164 16.26 -11.33 -0.18
N GLU A 165 17.03 -12.00 0.66
CA GLU A 165 17.78 -13.21 0.30
C GLU A 165 16.84 -14.32 -0.18
N ASN A 166 15.77 -14.60 0.58
CA ASN A 166 14.76 -15.58 0.19
C ASN A 166 14.09 -15.23 -1.15
N TRP A 167 13.85 -13.94 -1.40
CA TRP A 167 13.29 -13.50 -2.67
C TRP A 167 14.28 -13.65 -3.83
N LEU A 168 15.55 -13.28 -3.64
CA LEU A 168 16.62 -13.46 -4.63
C LEU A 168 16.75 -14.94 -5.01
N HIS A 169 16.83 -15.83 -4.02
CA HIS A 169 16.89 -17.28 -4.26
C HIS A 169 15.69 -17.80 -5.08
N ARG A 170 14.46 -17.38 -4.75
CA ARG A 170 13.28 -17.78 -5.51
C ARG A 170 13.34 -17.31 -6.97
N VAL A 171 13.75 -16.06 -7.19
CA VAL A 171 13.85 -15.47 -8.54
C VAL A 171 14.94 -16.14 -9.37
N THR A 172 16.12 -16.39 -8.79
CA THR A 172 17.23 -17.05 -9.49
C THR A 172 16.91 -18.50 -9.82
N ASN A 173 16.26 -19.22 -8.89
CA ASN A 173 15.84 -20.60 -9.14
C ASN A 173 14.77 -20.65 -10.23
N ALA A 174 13.80 -19.74 -10.19
CA ALA A 174 12.78 -19.64 -11.24
C ALA A 174 13.39 -19.33 -12.61
N ALA A 175 14.42 -18.47 -12.67
CA ALA A 175 15.12 -18.16 -13.91
C ALA A 175 15.92 -19.36 -14.46
N ALA A 176 16.53 -20.16 -13.59
CA ALA A 176 17.27 -21.36 -13.99
C ALA A 176 16.37 -22.47 -14.58
N MET A 177 15.10 -22.50 -14.16
CA MET A 177 14.10 -23.44 -14.70
C MET A 177 13.49 -22.98 -16.03
N MET A 178 13.74 -21.75 -16.47
CA MET A 178 13.21 -21.28 -17.76
C MET A 178 14.02 -21.93 -18.89
N PRO A 179 13.37 -22.64 -19.83
CA PRO A 179 14.08 -23.24 -20.95
C PRO A 179 14.83 -22.15 -21.71
N ALA A 180 16.08 -22.42 -22.06
CA ALA A 180 16.89 -21.51 -22.85
C ALA A 180 16.09 -21.17 -24.11
N ARG A 181 15.67 -19.90 -24.24
CA ARG A 181 15.03 -19.44 -25.46
C ARG A 181 16.06 -19.58 -26.57
N GLU A 182 15.86 -20.55 -27.45
CA GLU A 182 16.68 -20.69 -28.65
C GLU A 182 16.67 -19.34 -29.39
N PRO A 183 17.83 -18.69 -29.55
CA PRO A 183 17.92 -17.43 -30.25
C PRO A 183 17.76 -17.70 -31.76
N GLY A 184 16.52 -17.87 -32.23
CA GLY A 184 16.29 -18.20 -33.64
C GLY A 184 14.85 -18.39 -34.11
N ARG A 185 13.86 -18.60 -33.23
CA ARG A 185 12.44 -18.64 -33.65
C ARG A 185 11.81 -17.25 -33.54
N ARG A 186 11.93 -16.46 -34.61
CA ARG A 186 11.05 -15.31 -34.88
C ARG A 186 10.45 -15.46 -36.26
#